data_AF-W2D3L7-F1
#
_entry.id   AF-W2D3L7-F1
#
_cell.length_a   1.000
_cell.length_b   1.000
_cell.length_c   1.000
_cell.angle_alpha   90.00
_cell.angle_beta   90.00
_cell.angle_gamma   90.00
#
_symmetry.space_group_name_H-M   'P 1'
#
loop_
_entity.id
_entity.type
_entity.pdbx_description
1 polymer ?
#
loop_
_entity_poly.entity_id
_entity_poly.type
_entity_poly.pdbx_seq_one_letter_code
_entity_poly.pdbx_strand_id
1 'polypeptide(L)'
;DVKHWPAIKNPKKYAGQRVVIGSVTDGYNPEEATFRRTRKQLEELKDSDAEILICTKSDLVLRDLDLLRQMKKVTVSWSVNTLDETFRADMDKAVS
;
A
#
# COMPACT_ATOMS: atom_id res chain seq x y z
N ASP A 1 -16.47 12.10 -1.88
CA ASP A 1 -16.13 10.95 -1.01
C ASP A 1 -14.66 10.65 -1.24
N VAL A 2 -13.84 10.56 -0.18
CA VAL A 2 -12.40 10.24 -0.27
C VAL A 2 -12.18 8.86 -0.92
N LYS A 3 -13.19 7.99 -0.92
CA LYS A 3 -13.19 6.67 -1.55
C LYS A 3 -13.33 6.72 -3.08
N HIS A 4 -13.70 7.87 -3.63
CA HIS A 4 -13.94 8.08 -5.06
C HIS A 4 -13.20 9.33 -5.54
N TRP A 5 -12.16 9.13 -6.34
CA TRP A 5 -11.37 10.20 -6.94
C TRP A 5 -11.43 10.13 -8.48
N PRO A 6 -11.25 11.27 -9.17
CA PRO A 6 -11.05 11.27 -10.61
C PRO A 6 -9.73 10.59 -10.94
N ALA A 7 -9.70 9.82 -12.03
CA ALA A 7 -8.49 9.15 -12.48
C ALA A 7 -7.34 10.14 -12.72
N ILE A 8 -6.12 9.73 -12.39
CA ILE A 8 -4.90 10.52 -12.66
C ILE A 8 -4.73 10.69 -14.18
N LYS A 9 -4.95 11.92 -14.68
CA LYS A 9 -4.83 12.25 -16.11
C LYS A 9 -3.39 12.41 -16.59
N ASN A 10 -2.47 12.79 -15.69
CA ASN A 10 -1.06 12.99 -16.01
C ASN A 10 -0.16 12.28 -14.97
N PRO A 11 0.05 10.96 -15.11
CA PRO A 11 0.87 10.19 -14.18
C PRO A 11 2.32 10.69 -14.14
N LYS A 12 2.86 11.17 -15.27
CA LYS A 12 4.24 11.67 -15.37
C LYS A 12 4.52 12.88 -14.48
N LYS A 13 3.50 13.56 -13.96
CA LYS A 13 3.67 14.60 -12.93
C LYS A 13 4.43 14.08 -11.70
N TYR A 14 4.29 12.80 -11.36
CA TYR A 14 4.93 12.20 -10.19
C TYR A 14 6.32 11.62 -10.47
N ALA A 15 6.86 11.78 -11.68
CA ALA A 15 8.17 11.26 -12.04
C ALA A 15 9.26 11.79 -11.11
N GLY A 16 10.05 10.88 -10.53
CA GLY A 16 11.12 11.21 -9.59
C GLY A 16 10.64 11.64 -8.19
N GLN A 17 9.33 11.72 -7.94
CA GLN A 17 8.77 11.95 -6.61
C GLN A 17 8.59 10.63 -5.88
N ARG A 18 8.64 10.68 -4.55
CA ARG A 18 8.38 9.52 -3.69
C ARG A 18 6.95 9.55 -3.17
N VAL A 19 6.19 8.50 -3.45
CA VAL A 19 4.83 8.27 -2.92
C VAL A 19 4.94 7.27 -1.77
N VAL A 20 4.49 7.67 -0.58
CA VAL A 20 4.50 6.83 0.62
C VAL A 20 3.08 6.35 0.92
N ILE A 21 2.87 5.05 0.86
CA ILE A 21 1.62 4.37 1.24
C ILE A 21 1.84 3.75 2.62
N GLY A 22 0.93 3.95 3.56
CA GLY A 22 1.12 3.50 4.94
C GLY A 22 1.78 4.52 5.87
N SER A 23 1.73 5.82 5.54
CA SER A 23 2.36 6.88 6.36
C SER A 23 1.62 7.19 7.67
N VAL A 24 0.29 7.10 7.65
CA VAL A 24 -0.58 7.36 8.82
C VAL A 24 -1.41 6.13 9.17
N THR A 25 -1.95 5.46 8.16
CA THR A 25 -2.77 4.25 8.29
C THR A 25 -2.30 3.23 7.27
N ASP A 26 -2.30 1.95 7.65
CA ASP A 26 -1.89 0.86 6.78
C ASP A 26 -2.76 0.84 5.51
N GLY A 27 -2.12 0.92 4.34
CA GLY A 27 -2.80 0.88 3.04
C GLY A 27 -3.33 -0.52 2.68
N TYR A 28 -2.92 -1.55 3.43
CA TYR A 28 -3.33 -2.93 3.29
C TYR A 28 -4.07 -3.41 4.55
N ASN A 29 -4.97 -2.58 5.06
CA ASN A 29 -5.91 -2.97 6.11
C ASN A 29 -6.87 -4.10 5.63
N PRO A 30 -7.61 -4.76 6.53
CA PRO A 30 -8.51 -5.86 6.15
C PRO A 30 -9.55 -5.50 5.08
N GLU A 31 -10.03 -4.26 5.08
CA GLU A 31 -10.99 -3.74 4.11
C GLU A 31 -10.43 -3.70 2.67
N GLU A 32 -9.11 -3.58 2.52
CA GLU A 32 -8.43 -3.57 1.22
C GLU A 32 -8.55 -4.92 0.48
N ALA A 33 -8.83 -6.02 1.19
CA ALA A 33 -9.14 -7.31 0.57
C ALA A 33 -10.39 -7.22 -0.34
N THR A 34 -11.35 -6.38 0.06
CA THR A 34 -12.62 -6.16 -0.64
C THR A 34 -12.56 -4.96 -1.59
N PHE A 35 -12.12 -3.80 -1.11
CA PHE A 35 -12.25 -2.54 -1.88
C PHE A 35 -11.14 -2.27 -2.88
N ARG A 36 -9.96 -2.87 -2.70
CA ARG A 36 -8.81 -2.79 -3.62
C ARG A 36 -8.41 -1.36 -4.02
N ARG A 37 -8.50 -0.41 -3.08
CA ARG A 37 -8.23 1.02 -3.31
C ARG A 37 -6.76 1.29 -3.49
N THR A 38 -5.91 0.66 -2.68
CA THR A 38 -4.46 0.74 -2.82
C THR A 38 -4.04 0.15 -4.16
N ARG A 39 -4.58 -1.01 -4.55
CA ARG A 39 -4.34 -1.58 -5.88
C ARG A 39 -4.72 -0.62 -7.00
N LYS A 40 -5.91 -0.02 -6.95
CA LYS A 40 -6.35 0.95 -7.96
C LYS A 40 -5.40 2.16 -8.06
N GLN A 41 -4.90 2.66 -6.94
CA GLN A 41 -3.89 3.73 -6.97
C GLN A 41 -2.58 3.27 -7.61
N LEU A 42 -2.12 2.05 -7.32
CA LEU A 42 -0.94 1.47 -7.96
C LEU A 42 -1.13 1.32 -9.48
N GLU A 43 -2.32 0.92 -9.94
CA GLU A 43 -2.66 0.84 -11.37
C GLU A 43 -2.57 2.20 -12.06
N GLU A 44 -3.03 3.27 -11.43
CA GLU A 44 -2.95 4.64 -11.96
C GLU A 44 -1.53 5.22 -11.90
N LEU A 45 -0.70 4.75 -10.95
CA LEU A 45 0.68 5.20 -10.76
C LEU A 45 1.72 4.39 -11.54
N LYS A 46 1.38 3.23 -12.11
CA LYS A 46 2.36 2.33 -12.74
C LYS A 46 3.22 3.00 -13.83
N ASP A 47 2.64 3.94 -14.58
CA ASP A 47 3.31 4.64 -15.68
C ASP A 47 3.90 6.01 -15.28
N SER A 48 3.89 6.34 -13.99
CA SER A 48 4.26 7.65 -13.46
C SER A 48 5.77 7.89 -13.32
N ASP A 49 6.60 6.84 -13.33
CA ASP A 49 8.01 6.88 -12.91
C ASP A 49 8.22 7.40 -11.47
N ALA A 50 7.19 7.36 -10.63
CA ALA A 50 7.31 7.64 -9.20
C ALA A 50 8.07 6.52 -8.48
N GLU A 51 8.72 6.87 -7.37
CA GLU A 51 9.24 5.91 -6.41
C GLU A 51 8.14 5.55 -5.40
N ILE A 52 7.82 4.27 -5.28
CA ILE A 52 6.79 3.79 -4.36
C ILE A 52 7.45 3.22 -3.10
N LEU A 53 7.06 3.74 -1.95
CA LEU A 53 7.38 3.18 -0.64
C LEU A 53 6.07 2.72 0.02
N ILE A 54 5.96 1.43 0.31
CA ILE A 54 4.84 0.85 1.04
C ILE A 54 5.32 0.47 2.43
N CYS A 55 4.61 0.91 3.47
CA CYS A 55 4.78 0.44 4.84
C CYS A 55 3.52 -0.35 5.24
N THR A 56 3.69 -1.63 5.57
CA THR A 56 2.55 -2.49 5.95
C THR A 56 2.97 -3.61 6.90
N LYS A 57 2.00 -4.16 7.64
CA LYS A 57 2.13 -5.41 8.37
C LYS A 57 1.38 -6.59 7.72
N SER A 58 0.67 -6.34 6.61
CA SER A 58 -0.23 -7.31 5.98
C SER A 58 0.39 -7.97 4.74
N ASP A 59 0.10 -9.25 4.58
CA ASP A 59 0.42 -10.06 3.40
C ASP A 59 -0.44 -9.75 2.17
N LEU A 60 -1.47 -8.91 2.30
CA LEU A 60 -2.27 -8.43 1.17
C LEU A 60 -1.42 -7.70 0.12
N VAL A 61 -0.26 -7.15 0.48
CA VAL A 61 0.70 -6.56 -0.47
C VAL A 61 1.18 -7.57 -1.52
N LEU A 62 1.21 -8.86 -1.19
CA LEU A 62 1.62 -9.92 -2.12
C LEU A 62 0.69 -10.03 -3.33
N ARG A 63 -0.59 -9.67 -3.18
CA ARG A 63 -1.58 -9.64 -4.28
C ARG A 63 -1.16 -8.69 -5.39
N ASP A 64 -0.49 -7.59 -5.04
CA ASP A 64 -0.20 -6.47 -5.94
C ASP A 64 1.23 -6.52 -6.50
N LEU A 65 1.97 -7.62 -6.28
CA LEU A 65 3.31 -7.85 -6.82
C LEU A 65 3.37 -7.75 -8.35
N ASP A 66 2.30 -8.10 -9.05
CA ASP A 66 2.20 -7.97 -10.50
C ASP A 66 2.32 -6.52 -10.97
N LEU A 67 1.75 -5.57 -10.21
CA LEU A 67 1.87 -4.13 -10.47
C LEU A 67 3.20 -3.57 -9.98
N LEU A 68 3.62 -3.95 -8.77
CA LEU A 68 4.86 -3.45 -8.17
C LEU A 68 6.09 -3.79 -9.01
N ARG A 69 6.11 -4.97 -9.66
CA ARG A 69 7.19 -5.39 -10.57
C ARG A 69 7.30 -4.56 -11.84
N GLN A 70 6.24 -3.86 -12.25
CA GLN A 70 6.24 -3.01 -13.44
C GLN A 70 6.81 -1.61 -13.16
N MET A 71 6.93 -1.24 -11.88
CA MET A 71 7.39 0.08 -11.45
C MET A 71 8.92 0.10 -11.32
N LYS A 72 9.54 1.25 -11.61
CA LYS A 72 11.00 1.38 -11.65
C LYS A 72 11.69 1.32 -10.29
N LYS A 73 11.06 1.88 -9.25
CA LYS A 73 11.62 1.97 -7.90
C LYS A 73 10.53 1.70 -6.88
N VAL A 74 10.60 0.53 -6.26
CA VAL A 74 9.65 0.09 -5.23
C VAL A 74 10.42 -0.39 -4.01
N THR A 75 10.00 0.07 -2.84
CA THR A 75 10.42 -0.45 -1.55
C THR A 75 9.18 -0.88 -0.76
N VAL A 76 9.19 -2.11 -0.25
CA VAL A 76 8.17 -2.58 0.69
C VAL A 76 8.84 -2.75 2.04
N SER A 77 8.43 -1.92 2.99
CA SER A 77 8.79 -1.99 4.40
C SER A 77 7.77 -2.82 5.14
N TRP A 78 8.22 -3.89 5.78
CA TRP A 78 7.37 -4.78 6.55
C TRP A 78 7.54 -4.56 8.05
N SER A 79 6.46 -4.26 8.75
CA SER A 79 6.49 -4.05 10.19
C SER A 79 6.31 -5.37 10.94
N VAL A 80 7.30 -5.73 11.75
CA VAL A 80 7.23 -6.84 12.71
C VAL A 80 7.27 -6.24 14.11
N ASN A 81 6.13 -6.28 14.82
CA ASN A 81 6.02 -5.70 16.16
C ASN A 81 6.60 -6.65 17.23
N THR A 82 6.24 -7.93 17.16
CA THR A 82 6.64 -8.96 18.11
C THR A 82 6.93 -10.27 17.36
N LEU A 83 7.71 -11.14 18.00
CA LEU A 83 7.92 -12.53 17.57
C LEU A 83 6.96 -13.51 18.26
N ASP A 84 6.17 -13.03 19.22
CA ASP A 84 5.13 -13.81 19.90
C ASP A 84 3.79 -13.65 19.17
N GLU A 85 3.35 -14.72 18.52
CA GLU A 85 2.12 -14.77 17.74
C GLU A 85 0.85 -14.62 18.59
N THR A 86 0.88 -15.11 19.83
CA THR A 86 -0.25 -14.96 20.77
C THR A 86 -0.38 -13.51 21.18
N PHE A 87 0.73 -12.87 21.57
CA PHE A 87 0.73 -11.46 21.92
C PHE A 87 0.33 -10.56 20.74
N ARG A 88 0.80 -10.87 19.52
CA ARG A 88 0.38 -10.16 18.30
C ARG A 88 -1.13 -10.23 18.11
N ALA A 89 -1.71 -11.43 18.21
CA ALA A 89 -3.14 -11.65 18.00
C ALA A 89 -3.99 -10.91 19.05
N ASP A 90 -3.53 -10.84 20.29
CA ASP A 90 -4.22 -10.09 21.34
C ASP A 90 -4.16 -8.59 21.10
N MET A 91 -2.99 -8.05 20.70
CA MET A 91 -2.84 -6.65 20.33
C MET A 91 -3.73 -6.24 19.15
N ASP A 92 -3.81 -7.06 18.10
CA ASP A 92 -4.63 -6.76 16.92
C ASP A 92 -6.14 -6.76 17.24
N LYS A 93 -6.57 -7.49 18.28
CA LYS A 93 -7.97 -7.51 18.77
C LYS A 93 -8.28 -6.38 19.74
N ALA A 94 -7.30 -5.93 20.53
CA ALA A 94 -7.51 -4.94 21.59
C ALA A 94 -7.93 -3.55 21.09
N VAL A 95 -7.77 -3.28 19.79
CA VAL A 95 -8.12 -2.02 19.13
C VAL A 95 -9.48 -2.06 18.42
N SER A 96 -10.24 -3.17 18.52
CA SER A 96 -11.57 -3.33 17.91
C SER A 96 -12.72 -2.98 18.85
#